data_AF-A0A971RZV8-F1
#
_entry.id   AF-A0A971RZV8-F1
#
_cell.length_a   1.000
_cell.length_b   1.000
_cell.length_c   1.000
_cell.angle_alpha   90.00
_cell.angle_beta   90.00
_cell.angle_gamma   90.00
#
_symmetry.space_group_name_H-M   'P 1'
#
loop_
_entity.id
_entity.type
_entity.pdbx_description
1 polymer ?
#
loop_
_entity_poly.entity_id
_entity_poly.type
_entity_poly.pdbx_seq_one_letter_code
_entity_poly.pdbx_strand_id
1 'polypeptide(L)'
;MEIWSGGSLLWQSPEEWWVDNFFLGDINNDGIQEASLLVWKEGSFGPYRPFWVEEEDNSVKNHLYIYKLKEGKIKPVWQSSNLDRPNYSGTLVDFDGDGEMELLVVEGSYTDFKLRKMTLWKWNGWGFSRIL
;
A
#
# COMPACT_ATOMS: atom_id res chain seq x y z
N MET A 1 0.89 13.52 1.79
CA MET A 1 -0.59 13.40 1.78
C MET A 1 -1.11 13.77 3.15
N GLU A 2 -2.26 14.44 3.21
CA GLU A 2 -2.97 14.73 4.46
C GLU A 2 -4.34 14.07 4.45
N ILE A 3 -4.79 13.59 5.61
CA ILE A 3 -6.12 13.05 5.82
C ILE A 3 -6.84 13.94 6.84
N TRP A 4 -7.99 14.48 6.42
CA TRP A 4 -8.80 15.41 7.21
C TRP A 4 -10.15 14.79 7.57
N SER A 5 -10.70 15.17 8.72
CA SER A 5 -12.07 14.84 9.11
C SER A 5 -12.70 16.01 9.85
N GLY A 6 -13.88 16.45 9.39
CA GLY A 6 -14.60 17.55 10.04
C GLY A 6 -13.78 18.84 10.19
N GLY A 7 -12.87 19.11 9.25
CA GLY A 7 -11.98 20.28 9.30
C GLY A 7 -10.76 20.15 10.20
N SER A 8 -10.55 18.99 10.85
CA SER A 8 -9.36 18.69 11.63
C SER A 8 -8.43 17.74 10.87
N LEU A 9 -7.12 18.06 10.86
CA LEU A 9 -6.09 17.17 10.32
C LEU A 9 -5.98 15.94 11.24
N LEU A 10 -6.25 14.76 10.70
CA LEU A 10 -6.16 13.50 11.44
C LEU A 10 -4.78 12.85 11.33
N TRP A 11 -4.16 12.97 10.16
CA TRP A 11 -2.87 12.37 9.86
C TRP A 11 -2.23 13.03 8.65
N GLN A 12 -0.92 13.06 8.65
CA GLN A 12 -0.10 13.49 7.52
C GLN A 12 0.98 12.45 7.29
N SER A 13 1.21 12.10 6.03
CA SER A 13 2.33 11.23 5.67
C SER A 13 3.65 11.94 5.99
N PRO A 14 4.71 11.19 6.35
CA PRO A 14 6.06 11.73 6.38
C PRO A 14 6.40 12.50 5.09
N GLU A 15 7.23 13.54 5.20
CA GLU A 15 7.56 14.42 4.07
C GLU A 15 8.34 13.70 2.97
N GLU A 16 9.13 12.70 3.36
CA GLU A 16 9.91 11.86 2.46
C GLU A 16 9.08 10.81 1.70
N TRP A 17 7.78 10.71 1.98
CA TRP A 17 6.88 9.79 1.27
C TRP A 17 6.20 10.48 0.09
N TRP A 18 6.38 9.91 -1.10
CA TRP A 18 5.58 10.26 -2.26
C TRP A 18 4.39 9.31 -2.36
N VAL A 19 3.23 9.80 -1.90
CA VAL A 19 1.96 9.08 -2.07
C VAL A 19 1.38 9.43 -3.44
N ASP A 20 1.48 8.49 -4.39
CA ASP A 20 1.13 8.72 -5.80
C ASP A 20 -0.30 8.26 -6.13
N ASN A 21 -0.85 7.35 -5.32
CA ASN A 21 -2.23 6.89 -5.46
C ASN A 21 -2.82 6.50 -4.10
N PHE A 22 -4.14 6.63 -3.97
CA PHE A 22 -4.88 6.10 -2.83
C PHE A 22 -6.27 5.61 -3.26
N PHE A 23 -6.80 4.65 -2.51
CA PHE A 23 -8.15 4.14 -2.70
C PHE A 23 -8.74 3.67 -1.36
N LEU A 24 -10.07 3.63 -1.29
CA LEU A 24 -10.82 3.25 -0.10
C LEU A 24 -11.58 1.96 -0.33
N GLY A 25 -11.72 1.15 0.72
CA GLY A 25 -12.60 -0.01 0.76
C GLY A 25 -12.10 -1.08 1.73
N ASP A 26 -12.91 -2.11 1.90
CA ASP A 26 -12.65 -3.24 2.80
C ASP A 26 -11.64 -4.20 2.16
N ILE A 27 -10.36 -3.82 2.21
CA ILE A 27 -9.30 -4.50 1.46
C ILE A 27 -8.88 -5.82 2.11
N ASN A 28 -9.13 -5.96 3.42
CA ASN A 28 -8.81 -7.16 4.18
C ASN A 28 -10.06 -8.03 4.48
N ASN A 29 -11.23 -7.63 3.95
CA ASN A 29 -12.51 -8.33 4.05
C ASN A 29 -12.94 -8.58 5.51
N ASP A 30 -12.75 -7.60 6.39
CA ASP A 30 -13.14 -7.66 7.80
C ASP A 30 -14.45 -6.89 8.12
N GLY A 31 -15.08 -6.29 7.10
CA GLY A 31 -16.31 -5.51 7.20
C GLY A 31 -16.08 -4.03 7.52
N ILE A 32 -14.83 -3.57 7.63
CA ILE A 32 -14.46 -2.18 7.87
C ILE A 32 -13.84 -1.61 6.60
N GLN A 33 -14.00 -0.30 6.36
CA GLN A 33 -13.32 0.35 5.24
C GLN A 33 -11.94 0.87 5.65
N GLU A 34 -10.93 0.55 4.86
CA GLU A 34 -9.57 1.05 4.98
C GLU A 34 -9.24 2.07 3.88
N ALA A 35 -8.22 2.89 4.16
CA ALA A 35 -7.49 3.65 3.19
C ALA A 35 -6.21 2.92 2.81
N SER A 36 -6.06 2.63 1.53
CA SER A 36 -4.86 2.04 0.94
C SER A 36 -4.08 3.12 0.21
N LEU A 37 -2.77 3.21 0.49
CA LEU A 37 -1.85 4.18 -0.10
C LEU A 37 -0.78 3.44 -0.90
N LEU A 38 -0.55 3.88 -2.13
CA LEU A 38 0.65 3.52 -2.89
C LEU A 38 1.71 4.57 -2.61
N VAL A 39 2.77 4.14 -1.93
CA VAL A 39 3.81 5.00 -1.40
C VAL A 39 5.13 4.69 -2.06
N TRP A 40 5.81 5.71 -2.57
CA TRP A 40 7.22 5.61 -2.97
C TRP A 40 8.07 6.28 -1.90
N LYS A 41 9.09 5.58 -1.42
CA LYS A 41 10.04 6.13 -0.45
C LYS A 41 11.43 5.52 -0.64
N GLU A 42 12.44 6.24 -0.16
CA GLU A 42 13.82 5.77 -0.07
C GLU A 42 14.00 4.84 1.14
N GLY A 43 14.80 3.79 0.97
CA GLY A 43 15.21 2.91 2.05
C GLY A 43 14.09 2.03 2.60
N SER A 44 14.48 1.00 3.35
CA SER A 44 13.51 0.06 3.94
C SER A 44 13.24 0.35 5.42
N PHE A 45 14.26 0.82 6.15
CA PHE A 45 14.23 0.79 7.61
C PHE A 45 14.07 2.15 8.28
N GLY A 46 14.30 3.23 7.54
CA GLY A 46 14.37 4.56 8.13
C GLY A 46 15.38 4.59 9.29
N PRO A 47 15.06 5.21 10.45
CA PRO A 47 16.00 5.29 11.57
C PRO A 47 16.19 3.96 12.33
N TYR A 48 15.42 2.91 12.02
CA TYR A 48 15.36 1.67 12.79
C TYR A 48 16.01 0.47 12.09
N ARG A 49 17.09 0.71 11.33
CA ARG A 49 17.85 -0.34 10.63
C ARG A 49 18.38 -1.41 11.61
N PRO A 50 18.07 -2.71 11.39
CA PRO A 50 18.61 -3.77 12.25
C PRO A 50 20.13 -3.88 12.18
N PHE A 51 20.77 -4.25 13.28
CA PHE A 51 22.24 -4.30 13.36
C PHE A 51 22.90 -5.35 12.44
N TRP A 52 22.16 -6.38 12.03
CA TRP A 52 22.65 -7.44 11.13
C TRP A 52 22.53 -7.08 9.65
N VAL A 53 21.96 -5.91 9.32
CA VAL A 53 21.95 -5.38 7.95
C VAL A 53 23.26 -4.61 7.77
N GLU A 54 24.18 -5.16 6.97
CA GLU A 54 25.48 -4.52 6.73
C GLU A 54 25.34 -3.33 5.76
N GLU A 55 24.62 -3.53 4.66
CA GLU A 55 24.36 -2.51 3.62
C GLU A 55 22.85 -2.25 3.49
N GLU A 56 22.47 -0.97 3.29
CA GLU A 56 21.08 -0.58 3.06
C GLU A 56 20.86 -0.28 1.58
N ASP A 57 19.79 -0.86 1.02
CA ASP A 57 19.27 -0.47 -0.28
C ASP A 57 18.50 0.86 -0.15
N ASN A 58 19.15 1.95 -0.55
CA ASN A 58 18.59 3.30 -0.60
C ASN A 58 17.89 3.61 -1.94
N SER A 59 17.60 2.60 -2.76
CA SER A 59 16.76 2.85 -3.93
C SER A 59 15.33 3.20 -3.53
N VAL A 60 14.68 4.06 -4.32
CA VAL A 60 13.27 4.39 -4.12
C VAL A 60 12.42 3.20 -4.56
N LYS A 61 11.64 2.67 -3.64
CA LYS A 61 10.77 1.51 -3.86
C LYS A 61 9.32 1.83 -3.56
N ASN A 62 8.43 1.10 -4.22
CA ASN A 62 6.99 1.25 -4.03
C ASN A 62 6.52 0.30 -2.92
N HIS A 63 5.53 0.78 -2.17
CA HIS A 63 4.91 0.09 -1.06
C HIS A 63 3.38 0.24 -1.14
N LEU A 64 2.67 -0.74 -0.59
CA LEU A 64 1.24 -0.67 -0.32
C LEU A 64 1.05 -0.60 1.19
N TYR A 65 0.52 0.53 1.68
CA TYR A 65 0.21 0.74 3.09
C TYR A 65 -1.28 0.87 3.31
N ILE A 66 -1.79 0.14 4.30
CA ILE A 66 -3.21 0.03 4.61
C ILE A 66 -3.43 0.62 5.99
N TYR A 67 -4.36 1.56 6.05
CA TYR A 67 -4.73 2.27 7.27
C TYR A 67 -6.23 2.17 7.50
N LYS A 68 -6.64 1.94 8.74
CA LYS A 68 -8.03 2.07 9.14
C LYS A 68 -8.27 3.43 9.79
N LEU A 69 -9.46 3.98 9.54
CA LEU A 69 -9.98 5.12 10.29
C LEU A 69 -10.90 4.60 11.40
N LYS A 70 -10.44 4.68 12.65
CA LYS A 70 -11.26 4.27 13.81
C LYS A 70 -11.17 5.31 14.91
N GLU A 71 -12.32 5.70 15.45
CA GLU A 71 -12.42 6.66 16.57
C GLU A 71 -11.71 8.00 16.28
N GLY A 72 -11.84 8.50 15.04
CA GLY A 72 -11.17 9.74 14.61
C GLY A 72 -9.65 9.64 14.53
N LYS A 73 -9.08 8.43 14.51
CA LYS A 73 -7.64 8.20 14.38
C LYS A 73 -7.34 7.31 13.19
N ILE A 74 -6.27 7.65 12.47
CA ILE A 74 -5.66 6.80 11.45
C ILE A 74 -4.72 5.82 12.15
N LYS A 75 -4.92 4.52 11.93
CA LYS A 75 -4.08 3.45 12.48
C LYS A 75 -3.59 2.54 11.36
N PRO A 76 -2.29 2.20 11.30
CA PRO A 76 -1.80 1.22 10.35
C PRO A 76 -2.44 -0.14 10.63
N VAL A 77 -2.90 -0.81 9.58
CA VAL A 77 -3.40 -2.19 9.60
C VAL A 77 -2.32 -3.12 9.08
N TRP A 78 -1.74 -2.76 7.94
CA TRP A 78 -0.70 -3.54 7.29
C TRP A 78 0.18 -2.62 6.44
N GLN A 79 1.48 -2.91 6.39
CA GLN A 79 2.44 -2.14 5.60
C GLN A 79 3.41 -3.10 4.93
N SER A 80 3.46 -3.06 3.59
CA SER A 80 4.37 -3.92 2.86
C SER A 80 5.83 -3.57 3.11
N SER A 81 6.71 -4.55 3.01
CA SER A 81 8.11 -4.30 2.64
C SER A 81 8.18 -3.73 1.20
N ASN A 82 9.39 -3.53 0.67
CA ASN A 82 9.55 -3.15 -0.74
C ASN A 82 8.82 -4.16 -1.62
N LEU A 83 7.91 -3.67 -2.47
CA LEU A 83 7.27 -4.53 -3.45
C LEU A 83 8.29 -4.89 -4.53
N ASP A 84 8.36 -6.18 -4.89
CA ASP A 84 9.27 -6.68 -5.94
C ASP A 84 9.04 -5.98 -7.29
N ARG A 85 7.80 -5.60 -7.55
CA ARG A 85 7.38 -4.78 -8.70
C ARG A 85 6.56 -3.60 -8.19
N PRO A 86 6.71 -2.41 -8.79
CA PRO A 86 5.93 -1.26 -8.33
C PRO A 86 4.49 -1.33 -8.81
N ASN A 87 3.56 -1.00 -7.91
CA ASN A 87 2.18 -0.69 -8.24
C ASN A 87 2.09 0.80 -8.62
N TYR A 88 1.68 1.09 -9.85
CA TYR A 88 1.48 2.47 -10.33
C TYR A 88 0.06 2.98 -10.08
N SER A 89 -0.91 2.08 -10.05
CA SER A 89 -2.29 2.36 -9.68
C SER A 89 -2.95 1.11 -9.14
N GLY A 90 -4.01 1.28 -8.36
CA GLY A 90 -4.78 0.18 -7.82
C GLY A 90 -6.23 0.56 -7.57
N THR A 91 -7.08 -0.44 -7.47
CA THR A 91 -8.45 -0.31 -7.01
C THR A 91 -8.93 -1.64 -6.43
N LEU A 92 -10.05 -1.60 -5.72
CA LEU A 92 -10.69 -2.80 -5.18
C LEU A 92 -11.84 -3.22 -6.08
N VAL A 93 -11.96 -4.53 -6.30
CA VAL A 93 -12.99 -5.13 -7.13
C VAL A 93 -13.30 -6.51 -6.58
N ASP A 94 -14.58 -6.85 -6.48
CA ASP A 94 -15.04 -8.23 -6.33
C ASP A 94 -14.99 -8.87 -7.73
N PHE A 95 -13.88 -9.54 -8.04
CA PHE A 95 -13.61 -10.00 -9.39
C PHE A 95 -14.31 -11.32 -9.71
N ASP A 96 -14.43 -12.20 -8.72
CA ASP A 96 -15.03 -13.53 -8.88
C ASP A 96 -16.49 -13.63 -8.39
N GLY A 97 -17.02 -12.57 -7.77
CA GLY A 97 -18.39 -12.47 -7.32
C GLY A 97 -18.66 -13.19 -6.00
N ASP A 98 -17.63 -13.51 -5.21
CA ASP A 98 -17.77 -14.16 -3.90
C ASP A 98 -18.15 -13.19 -2.77
N GLY A 99 -18.16 -11.89 -3.05
CA GLY A 99 -18.48 -10.82 -2.10
C GLY A 99 -17.27 -10.32 -1.31
N GLU A 100 -16.09 -10.91 -1.50
CA GLU A 100 -14.81 -10.40 -1.02
C GLU A 100 -14.18 -9.46 -2.06
N MET A 101 -13.44 -8.47 -1.60
CA MET A 101 -12.69 -7.58 -2.49
C MET A 101 -11.32 -8.18 -2.81
N GLU A 102 -10.98 -8.17 -4.09
CA GLU A 102 -9.61 -8.31 -4.59
C GLU A 102 -8.98 -6.94 -4.90
N LEU A 103 -7.66 -6.90 -4.81
CA LEU A 103 -6.85 -5.76 -5.23
C LEU A 103 -6.42 -5.95 -6.69
N LEU A 104 -6.98 -5.12 -7.57
CA LEU A 104 -6.55 -5.01 -8.96
C LEU A 104 -5.51 -3.90 -9.09
N VAL A 105 -4.31 -4.24 -9.54
CA VAL A 105 -3.19 -3.29 -9.64
C VAL A 105 -2.59 -3.28 -11.04
N VAL A 106 -2.09 -2.11 -11.44
CA VAL A 106 -1.21 -1.97 -12.58
C VAL A 106 0.23 -2.02 -12.07
N GLU A 107 0.82 -3.21 -12.12
CA GLU A 107 2.23 -3.43 -11.81
C GLU A 107 3.13 -2.99 -12.97
N GLY A 108 4.36 -2.59 -12.67
CA GLY A 108 5.38 -2.35 -13.69
C GLY A 108 6.73 -2.96 -13.39
N SER A 109 7.80 -2.21 -13.64
CA SER A 109 9.19 -2.63 -13.42
C SER A 109 10.01 -1.43 -12.96
N TYR A 110 10.94 -1.66 -12.04
CA TYR A 110 11.92 -0.65 -11.63
C TYR A 110 12.98 -0.36 -12.71
N THR A 111 13.16 -1.26 -13.68
CA THR A 111 14.20 -1.14 -14.72
C THR A 111 13.64 -0.91 -16.12
N ASP A 112 12.35 -1.18 -16.34
CA ASP A 112 11.67 -0.93 -17.62
C ASP A 112 10.37 -0.14 -17.40
N PHE A 113 10.45 1.16 -17.61
CA PHE A 113 9.34 2.08 -17.39
C PHE A 113 8.17 1.89 -18.36
N LYS A 114 8.32 1.13 -19.46
CA LYS A 114 7.23 0.85 -20.41
C LYS A 114 6.42 -0.37 -20.03
N LEU A 115 6.98 -1.25 -19.20
CA LEU A 115 6.28 -2.45 -18.78
C LEU A 115 5.14 -2.09 -17.83
N ARG A 116 3.91 -2.43 -18.24
CA ARG A 116 2.71 -2.37 -17.41
C ARG A 116 1.97 -3.69 -17.53
N LYS A 117 1.56 -4.27 -16.40
CA LYS A 117 0.76 -5.49 -16.34
C LYS A 117 -0.34 -5.31 -15.32
N MET A 118 -1.57 -5.62 -15.69
CA MET A 118 -2.68 -5.73 -14.73
C MET A 118 -2.56 -7.06 -14.00
N THR A 119 -2.63 -7.02 -12.68
CA THR A 119 -2.51 -8.21 -11.83
C THR A 119 -3.53 -8.13 -10.71
N LEU A 120 -3.98 -9.29 -10.24
CA LEU A 120 -5.05 -9.40 -9.26
C LEU A 120 -4.51 -10.10 -8.01
N TRP A 121 -4.73 -9.49 -6.87
CA TRP A 121 -4.17 -9.91 -5.59
C TRP A 121 -5.32 -10.14 -4.59
N LYS A 122 -5.29 -11.25 -3.86
CA LYS A 122 -6.29 -11.56 -2.82
C LYS A 122 -5.63 -11.51 -1.44
N TRP A 123 -6.35 -10.94 -0.47
CA TRP A 123 -5.93 -10.94 0.91
C TRP A 123 -5.93 -12.37 1.47
N ASN A 124 -4.90 -12.74 2.23
CA ASN A 124 -4.74 -14.11 2.74
C ASN A 124 -4.63 -14.19 4.27
N GLY A 125 -5.01 -13.12 4.98
CA GLY A 125 -4.91 -13.01 6.44
C GLY A 125 -3.57 -12.48 6.96
N TRP A 126 -2.52 -12.46 6.13
CA TRP A 126 -1.19 -11.94 6.49
C TRP A 126 -0.70 -10.82 5.57
N GLY A 127 -1.18 -10.81 4.33
CA GLY A 127 -0.77 -9.92 3.26
C GLY A 127 -1.56 -10.27 2.01
N PHE A 128 -0.94 -10.09 0.85
CA PHE A 128 -1.55 -10.40 -0.43
C PHE A 128 -0.85 -11.54 -1.14
N SER A 129 -1.64 -12.38 -1.79
CA SER A 129 -1.16 -13.34 -2.77
C SER A 129 -1.68 -12.95 -4.15
N ARG A 130 -0.79 -12.94 -5.13
CA ARG A 130 -1.17 -12.74 -6.51
C ARG A 130 -1.89 -13.99 -7.05
N ILE A 131 -3.05 -13.79 -7.67
CA ILE A 131 -3.89 -14.84 -8.23
C ILE A 131 -4.05 -14.77 -9.76
N LEU A 132 -3.67 -13.64 -10.40
CA LEU A 132 -3.58 -13.45 -11.87
C LEU A 132 -2.39 -12.54 -12.24
#